data_AF-A0A842XPU6-F1
#
_entry.id   AF-A0A842XPU6-F1
#
_cell.length_a   1.000
_cell.length_b   1.000
_cell.length_c   1.000
_cell.angle_alpha   90.00
_cell.angle_beta   90.00
_cell.angle_gamma   90.00
#
_symmetry.space_group_name_H-M   'P 1'
#
loop_
_entity.id
_entity.type
_entity.pdbx_description
1 polymer ?
#
loop_
_entity_poly.entity_id
_entity_poly.type
_entity_poly.pdbx_seq_one_letter_code
_entity_poly.pdbx_strand_id
1 'polypeptide(L)'
;MGSRKERLELIRKIQEHRGSKVLVYFTGDRRPFSSQIAEDAVLPLYKHLLALKETQPKRERIDLFLYTRGGDVSVPWRIVTMIREFYGDFSVLIPYKAHSAGTMIALGADKIVMSKKAELSPIDPTLVRAVIGESTVPPPEISVEDVTSYISFMRERANITDQSALAQVVSQLASHLTPLTLGSVNRQYSHIRLVARKLLTSRKEKIEEGRVGTIIEALTEKMYSHGHAIGRMEATELGLPVDNPDENLEALIWNLYQEYEHLLQLTEPIDPEELLIRENKEEYAIDDIPLAIVETIPKLNMFEINSILRRKRQVPPNPQINVNVNLGLPPGIDPTKLPQNFQQIVQQLMGQIAQAIPQIVQQELVRQSPIVGIEGRTFGGKWKEKTDENI
;
A
#
# COMPACT_ATOMS: atom_id res chain seq x y z
N MET A 1 -10.71 21.57 -8.50
CA MET A 1 -11.16 20.23 -8.93
C MET A 1 -10.64 20.02 -10.34
N GLY A 2 -9.63 19.17 -10.48
CA GLY A 2 -9.10 18.77 -11.78
C GLY A 2 -10.05 17.80 -12.47
N SER A 3 -10.77 18.27 -13.47
CA SER A 3 -11.72 17.46 -14.23
C SER A 3 -10.99 16.37 -15.02
N ARG A 4 -11.62 15.22 -15.27
CA ARG A 4 -11.06 14.21 -16.19
C ARG A 4 -10.70 14.82 -17.55
N LYS A 5 -11.45 15.81 -18.01
CA LYS A 5 -11.18 16.54 -19.25
C LYS A 5 -9.79 17.19 -19.26
N GLU A 6 -9.38 17.83 -18.17
CA GLU A 6 -8.05 18.46 -18.04
C GLU A 6 -6.93 17.41 -18.06
N ARG A 7 -7.10 16.31 -17.31
CA ARG A 7 -6.14 15.18 -17.35
C ARG A 7 -6.01 14.61 -18.75
N LEU A 8 -7.13 14.39 -19.44
CA LEU A 8 -7.12 13.88 -20.81
C LEU A 8 -6.46 14.85 -21.80
N GLU A 9 -6.57 16.18 -21.59
CA GLU A 9 -5.86 17.17 -22.38
C GLU A 9 -4.35 17.09 -22.16
N LEU A 10 -3.90 17.00 -20.91
CA LEU A 10 -2.49 16.82 -20.56
C LEU A 10 -1.92 15.52 -21.14
N ILE A 11 -2.65 14.41 -21.03
CA ILE A 11 -2.29 13.12 -21.62
C ILE A 11 -2.13 13.25 -23.15
N ARG A 12 -3.05 13.92 -23.84
CA ARG A 12 -2.95 14.16 -25.30
C ARG A 12 -1.71 14.96 -25.66
N LYS A 13 -1.45 16.05 -24.95
CA LYS A 13 -0.27 16.91 -25.15
C LYS A 13 1.03 16.13 -24.96
N ILE A 14 1.12 15.28 -23.93
CA ILE A 14 2.28 14.41 -23.71
C ILE A 14 2.42 13.41 -24.86
N GLN A 15 1.33 12.73 -25.27
CA GLN A 15 1.37 11.80 -26.41
C GLN A 15 1.82 12.48 -27.71
N GLU A 16 1.38 13.71 -27.99
CA GLU A 16 1.79 14.49 -29.15
C GLU A 16 3.28 14.83 -29.09
N HIS A 17 3.73 15.37 -27.97
CA HIS A 17 5.13 15.74 -27.75
C HIS A 17 6.09 14.55 -27.84
N ARG A 18 5.66 13.38 -27.36
CA ARG A 18 6.49 12.16 -27.29
C ARG A 18 6.37 11.26 -28.51
N GLY A 19 5.33 11.44 -29.32
CA GLY A 19 4.99 10.50 -30.39
C GLY A 19 4.62 9.10 -29.86
N SER A 20 4.13 8.99 -28.63
CA SER A 20 3.84 7.73 -27.94
C SER A 20 2.35 7.60 -27.57
N LYS A 21 1.94 6.42 -27.08
CA LYS A 21 0.73 6.30 -26.26
C LYS A 21 1.09 6.51 -24.80
N VAL A 22 0.17 7.03 -24.00
CA VAL A 22 0.38 7.18 -22.55
C VAL A 22 -0.58 6.26 -21.80
N LEU A 23 0.00 5.43 -20.93
CA LEU A 23 -0.69 4.64 -19.93
C LEU A 23 -0.31 5.20 -18.56
N VAL A 24 -1.29 5.65 -17.79
CA VAL A 24 -1.05 6.11 -16.42
C VAL A 24 -1.24 4.93 -15.48
N TYR A 25 -0.31 4.75 -14.56
CA TYR A 25 -0.46 3.89 -13.40
C TYR A 25 0.03 4.63 -12.15
N PHE A 26 -0.90 4.95 -11.26
CA PHE A 26 -0.66 5.83 -10.12
C PHE A 26 -1.17 5.16 -8.85
N THR A 27 -0.29 4.89 -7.89
CA THR A 27 -0.66 4.34 -6.57
C THR A 27 -0.45 5.42 -5.50
N GLY A 28 -1.54 5.89 -4.90
CA GLY A 28 -1.53 6.96 -3.91
C GLY A 28 -0.92 6.55 -2.57
N ASP A 29 -0.30 7.51 -1.89
CA ASP A 29 0.34 7.38 -0.58
C ASP A 29 -0.26 8.31 0.49
N ARG A 30 -1.57 8.62 0.38
CA ARG A 30 -2.31 9.44 1.35
C ARG A 30 -2.37 8.74 2.70
N ARG A 31 -1.92 9.37 3.79
CA ARG A 31 -2.04 8.74 5.11
C ARG A 31 -3.48 8.78 5.64
N PRO A 32 -3.99 7.73 6.30
CA PRO A 32 -3.32 6.46 6.61
C PRO A 32 -3.50 5.38 5.52
N PHE A 33 -4.15 5.69 4.40
CA PHE A 33 -4.49 4.74 3.34
C PHE A 33 -3.56 4.84 2.11
N SER A 34 -2.60 3.93 2.00
CA SER A 34 -1.75 3.82 0.80
C SER A 34 -2.16 2.65 -0.09
N SER A 35 -1.90 2.78 -1.39
CA SER A 35 -1.87 1.65 -2.33
C SER A 35 -0.45 1.40 -2.83
N GLN A 36 -0.24 0.20 -3.33
CA GLN A 36 1.04 -0.31 -3.82
C GLN A 36 0.79 -1.13 -5.09
N ILE A 37 1.85 -1.40 -5.83
CA ILE A 37 1.82 -2.33 -6.95
C ILE A 37 1.46 -3.73 -6.43
N ALA A 38 0.36 -4.28 -6.94
CA ALA A 38 -0.12 -5.60 -6.58
C ALA A 38 -0.66 -6.35 -7.81
N GLU A 39 -0.84 -7.66 -7.64
CA GLU A 39 -1.26 -8.58 -8.71
C GLU A 39 -2.63 -8.21 -9.32
N ASP A 40 -3.53 -7.64 -8.53
CA ASP A 40 -4.87 -7.26 -8.94
C ASP A 40 -4.88 -6.11 -9.98
N ALA A 41 -3.81 -5.31 -10.05
CA ALA A 41 -3.65 -4.23 -11.03
C ALA A 41 -3.31 -4.73 -12.44
N VAL A 42 -2.81 -5.97 -12.59
CA VAL A 42 -2.38 -6.52 -13.89
C VAL A 42 -3.54 -6.61 -14.88
N LEU A 43 -4.71 -7.06 -14.43
CA LEU A 43 -5.89 -7.19 -15.30
C LEU A 43 -6.46 -5.84 -15.77
N PRO A 44 -6.66 -4.81 -14.90
CA PRO A 44 -6.95 -3.45 -15.32
C PRO A 44 -5.95 -2.93 -16.36
N LEU A 45 -4.63 -3.03 -16.10
CA LEU A 45 -3.60 -2.58 -17.04
C LEU A 45 -3.73 -3.27 -18.41
N TYR A 46 -3.97 -4.58 -18.44
CA TYR A 46 -4.22 -5.33 -19.68
C TYR A 46 -5.43 -4.79 -20.46
N LYS A 47 -6.55 -4.54 -19.78
CA LYS A 47 -7.76 -3.98 -20.39
C LYS A 47 -7.51 -2.60 -20.99
N HIS A 48 -6.68 -1.78 -20.36
CA HIS A 48 -6.28 -0.48 -20.90
C HIS A 48 -5.41 -0.61 -22.16
N LEU A 49 -4.49 -1.58 -22.21
CA LEU A 49 -3.68 -1.86 -23.41
C LEU A 49 -4.56 -2.31 -24.59
N LEU A 50 -5.57 -3.16 -24.35
CA LEU A 50 -6.56 -3.53 -25.35
C LEU A 50 -7.34 -2.31 -25.86
N ALA A 51 -7.86 -1.48 -24.96
CA ALA A 51 -8.61 -0.28 -25.32
C ALA A 51 -7.76 0.71 -26.14
N LEU A 52 -6.47 0.88 -25.79
CA LEU A 52 -5.53 1.71 -26.57
C LEU A 52 -5.34 1.18 -28.00
N LYS A 53 -5.21 -0.14 -28.16
CA LYS A 53 -5.05 -0.81 -29.45
C LYS A 53 -6.28 -0.65 -30.35
N GLU A 54 -7.47 -0.68 -29.77
CA GLU A 54 -8.75 -0.59 -30.50
C GLU A 54 -9.12 0.84 -30.87
N THR A 55 -8.89 1.81 -29.97
CA THR A 55 -9.46 3.16 -30.10
C THR A 55 -8.51 4.21 -30.65
N GLN A 56 -7.21 3.94 -30.68
CA GLN A 56 -6.23 4.93 -31.12
C GLN A 56 -5.40 4.46 -32.33
N PRO A 57 -4.90 5.41 -33.16
CA PRO A 57 -4.01 5.06 -34.26
C PRO A 57 -2.80 4.27 -33.77
N LYS A 58 -2.42 3.24 -34.52
CA LYS A 58 -1.29 2.36 -34.21
C LYS A 58 -0.02 3.21 -34.04
N ARG A 59 0.60 3.10 -32.87
CA ARG A 59 1.93 3.66 -32.57
C ARG A 59 2.79 2.53 -32.04
N GLU A 60 4.09 2.58 -32.33
CA GLU A 60 5.04 1.56 -31.87
C GLU A 60 5.52 1.80 -30.43
N ARG A 61 5.31 3.03 -29.92
CA ARG A 61 5.84 3.50 -28.64
C ARG A 61 4.74 3.69 -27.59
N ILE A 62 5.04 3.28 -26.36
CA ILE A 62 4.23 3.56 -25.18
C ILE A 62 5.08 4.09 -24.03
N ASP A 63 4.50 5.07 -23.35
CA ASP A 63 5.01 5.73 -22.16
C ASP A 63 4.12 5.34 -20.98
N LEU A 64 4.69 4.70 -19.97
CA LEU A 64 4.03 4.45 -18.68
C LEU A 64 4.31 5.63 -17.74
N PHE A 65 3.31 6.45 -17.48
CA PHE A 65 3.37 7.48 -16.45
C PHE A 65 3.18 6.82 -15.08
N LEU A 66 4.23 6.79 -14.27
CA LEU A 66 4.29 5.95 -13.06
C LEU A 66 4.54 6.78 -11.81
N TYR A 67 3.62 6.66 -10.84
CA TYR A 67 3.86 7.09 -9.47
C TYR A 67 3.57 5.94 -8.51
N THR A 68 4.55 5.54 -7.71
CA THR A 68 4.35 4.50 -6.70
C THR A 68 5.36 4.52 -5.56
N ARG A 69 4.92 4.03 -4.40
CA ARG A 69 5.74 3.71 -3.23
C ARG A 69 6.28 2.27 -3.22
N GLY A 70 6.10 1.52 -4.31
CA GLY A 70 6.57 0.13 -4.43
C GLY A 70 5.42 -0.87 -4.34
N GLY A 71 5.72 -2.07 -3.86
CA GLY A 71 4.74 -3.16 -3.76
C GLY A 71 5.37 -4.51 -4.05
N ASP A 72 4.56 -5.42 -4.57
CA ASP A 72 4.95 -6.79 -4.87
C ASP A 72 6.01 -6.85 -5.98
N VAL A 73 7.21 -7.30 -5.61
CA VAL A 73 8.39 -7.42 -6.49
C VAL A 73 8.23 -8.48 -7.60
N SER A 74 7.21 -9.33 -7.54
CA SER A 74 6.91 -10.31 -8.60
C SER A 74 6.07 -9.73 -9.75
N VAL A 75 5.36 -8.63 -9.52
CA VAL A 75 4.45 -7.99 -10.48
C VAL A 75 5.18 -7.20 -11.59
N PRO A 76 6.30 -6.48 -11.34
CA PRO A 76 7.01 -5.71 -12.36
C PRO A 76 7.32 -6.47 -13.65
N TRP A 77 7.79 -7.73 -13.53
CA TRP A 77 8.06 -8.56 -14.70
C TRP A 77 6.82 -8.75 -15.57
N ARG A 78 5.68 -9.02 -14.93
CA ARG A 78 4.39 -9.24 -15.61
C ARG A 78 3.91 -7.99 -16.32
N ILE A 79 4.01 -6.83 -15.67
CA ILE A 79 3.63 -5.55 -16.27
C ILE A 79 4.50 -5.25 -17.49
N VAL A 80 5.83 -5.35 -17.35
CA VAL A 80 6.76 -5.01 -18.42
C VAL A 80 6.63 -5.95 -19.62
N THR A 81 6.62 -7.27 -19.41
CA THR A 81 6.46 -8.21 -20.53
C THR A 81 5.12 -8.05 -21.22
N MET A 82 4.05 -7.85 -20.46
CA MET A 82 2.72 -7.59 -21.01
C MET A 82 2.71 -6.33 -21.88
N ILE A 83 3.30 -5.21 -21.43
CA ILE A 83 3.36 -3.98 -22.24
C ILE A 83 4.16 -4.23 -23.54
N ARG A 84 5.26 -4.99 -23.47
CA ARG A 84 6.11 -5.31 -24.63
C ARG A 84 5.45 -6.21 -25.68
N GLU A 85 4.46 -7.01 -25.31
CA GLU A 85 3.63 -7.76 -26.28
C GLU A 85 2.78 -6.82 -27.16
N PHE A 86 2.50 -5.59 -26.70
CA PHE A 86 1.69 -4.62 -27.45
C PHE A 86 2.55 -3.57 -28.16
N TYR A 87 3.72 -3.22 -27.62
CA TYR A 87 4.55 -2.11 -28.09
C TYR A 87 6.02 -2.47 -28.14
N GLY A 88 6.70 -2.11 -29.23
CA GLY A 88 8.12 -2.42 -29.45
C GLY A 88 9.08 -1.48 -28.71
N ASP A 89 8.66 -0.25 -28.45
CA ASP A 89 9.41 0.74 -27.66
C ASP A 89 8.64 1.06 -26.38
N PHE A 90 9.25 0.84 -25.23
CA PHE A 90 8.64 1.08 -23.92
C PHE A 90 9.45 2.09 -23.11
N SER A 91 8.83 3.21 -22.70
CA SER A 91 9.44 4.17 -21.78
C SER A 91 8.63 4.32 -20.50
N VAL A 92 9.27 4.75 -19.43
CA VAL A 92 8.61 5.11 -18.17
C VAL A 92 8.83 6.59 -17.90
N LEU A 93 7.75 7.31 -17.58
CA LEU A 93 7.74 8.72 -17.21
C LEU A 93 7.54 8.80 -15.70
N ILE A 94 8.53 9.33 -15.00
CA ILE A 94 8.54 9.43 -13.55
C ILE A 94 8.41 10.91 -13.18
N PRO A 95 7.22 11.36 -12.74
CA PRO A 95 7.03 12.74 -12.30
C PRO A 95 7.65 12.99 -10.92
N TYR A 96 7.65 11.97 -10.06
CA TYR A 96 8.14 12.05 -8.69
C TYR A 96 8.63 10.68 -8.19
N LYS A 97 7.82 9.88 -7.51
CA LYS A 97 8.29 8.63 -6.88
C LYS A 97 8.04 7.41 -7.77
N ALA A 98 9.07 6.61 -8.02
CA ALA A 98 8.92 5.24 -8.48
C ALA A 98 9.83 4.33 -7.65
N HIS A 99 9.33 3.93 -6.48
CA HIS A 99 10.12 3.19 -5.47
C HIS A 99 9.98 1.68 -5.63
N SER A 100 11.01 0.93 -5.22
CA SER A 100 11.04 -0.55 -5.14
C SER A 100 10.50 -1.23 -6.42
N ALA A 101 9.32 -1.86 -6.37
CA ALA A 101 8.66 -2.44 -7.55
C ALA A 101 8.51 -1.44 -8.72
N GLY A 102 8.34 -0.15 -8.44
CA GLY A 102 8.34 0.91 -9.44
C GLY A 102 9.70 1.09 -10.12
N THR A 103 10.79 1.07 -9.35
CA THR A 103 12.17 1.03 -9.89
C THR A 103 12.34 -0.17 -10.80
N MET A 104 11.86 -1.35 -10.38
CA MET A 104 11.95 -2.57 -11.20
C MET A 104 11.22 -2.41 -12.54
N ILE A 105 10.02 -1.82 -12.57
CA ILE A 105 9.33 -1.52 -13.83
C ILE A 105 10.20 -0.60 -14.72
N ALA A 106 10.83 0.42 -14.14
CA ALA A 106 11.72 1.33 -14.85
C ALA A 106 12.99 0.64 -15.39
N LEU A 107 13.55 -0.36 -14.69
CA LEU A 107 14.68 -1.16 -15.21
C LEU A 107 14.32 -1.93 -16.49
N GLY A 108 13.04 -2.26 -16.65
CA GLY A 108 12.50 -2.90 -17.84
C GLY A 108 12.25 -1.95 -19.00
N ALA A 109 12.40 -0.63 -18.84
CA ALA A 109 12.12 0.37 -19.85
C ALA A 109 13.33 0.65 -20.76
N ASP A 110 13.07 0.94 -22.03
CA ASP A 110 14.09 1.36 -22.99
C ASP A 110 14.56 2.80 -22.72
N LYS A 111 13.70 3.64 -22.14
CA LYS A 111 14.03 4.99 -21.64
C LYS A 111 13.31 5.28 -20.33
N ILE A 112 13.98 6.00 -19.43
CA ILE A 112 13.40 6.47 -18.17
C ILE A 112 13.39 8.00 -18.20
N VAL A 113 12.24 8.61 -18.50
CA VAL A 113 12.07 10.05 -18.50
C VAL A 113 11.87 10.52 -17.07
N MET A 114 12.85 11.24 -16.52
CA MET A 114 12.85 11.66 -15.12
C MET A 114 12.71 13.18 -15.00
N SER A 115 11.65 13.63 -14.32
CA SER A 115 11.54 15.04 -13.91
C SER A 115 12.67 15.42 -12.94
N LYS A 116 12.83 16.72 -12.66
CA LYS A 116 13.76 17.24 -11.65
C LYS A 116 13.48 16.72 -10.24
N LYS A 117 12.21 16.41 -9.92
CA LYS A 117 11.83 15.84 -8.63
C LYS A 117 11.77 14.31 -8.62
N ALA A 118 12.00 13.68 -9.78
CA ALA A 118 11.93 12.24 -9.92
C ALA A 118 12.99 11.52 -9.08
N GLU A 119 12.56 10.44 -8.43
CA GLU A 119 13.40 9.59 -7.60
C GLU A 119 13.00 8.11 -7.81
N LEU A 120 14.02 7.30 -8.04
CA LEU A 120 13.97 5.86 -7.87
C LEU A 120 14.39 5.51 -6.43
N SER A 121 14.22 4.25 -6.04
CA SER A 121 14.78 3.74 -4.79
C SER A 121 15.43 2.37 -4.98
N PRO A 122 16.21 1.88 -4.01
CA PRO A 122 16.64 0.49 -3.95
C PRO A 122 15.47 -0.50 -4.09
N ILE A 123 15.78 -1.69 -4.63
CA ILE A 123 14.78 -2.72 -4.95
C ILE A 123 14.78 -3.88 -3.95
N ASP A 124 15.35 -3.66 -2.77
CA ASP A 124 15.59 -4.71 -1.79
C ASP A 124 14.31 -5.33 -1.21
N PRO A 125 14.34 -6.64 -0.92
CA PRO A 125 13.18 -7.35 -0.37
C PRO A 125 12.90 -6.97 1.08
N THR A 126 11.62 -6.83 1.41
CA THR A 126 11.12 -6.87 2.79
C THR A 126 10.24 -8.10 2.95
N LEU A 127 10.51 -8.95 3.95
CA LEU A 127 9.63 -10.06 4.31
C LEU A 127 8.54 -9.56 5.25
N VAL A 128 7.33 -9.39 4.74
CA VAL A 128 6.15 -9.25 5.59
C VAL A 128 5.68 -10.66 5.97
N ARG A 129 5.75 -11.03 7.26
CA ARG A 129 5.09 -12.29 7.72
C ARG A 129 3.58 -12.05 7.67
N ALA A 130 2.82 -12.78 6.87
CA ALA A 130 1.38 -12.74 7.03
C ALA A 130 1.02 -13.39 8.39
N VAL A 131 0.54 -12.62 9.36
CA VAL A 131 -0.07 -13.19 10.57
C VAL A 131 -1.51 -13.54 10.21
N ILE A 132 -1.77 -14.83 10.04
CA ILE A 132 -3.13 -15.33 9.85
C ILE A 132 -3.79 -15.37 11.24
N GLY A 133 -4.62 -14.37 11.54
CA GLY A 133 -5.37 -14.26 12.80
C GLY A 133 -5.70 -12.81 13.18
N GLU A 134 -6.67 -12.61 14.08
CA GLU A 134 -7.01 -11.32 14.70
C GLU A 134 -5.90 -10.86 15.68
N SER A 135 -4.69 -10.63 15.16
CA SER A 135 -3.63 -10.02 15.95
C SER A 135 -3.67 -8.51 15.73
N THR A 136 -3.90 -7.75 16.78
CA THR A 136 -3.84 -6.27 16.78
C THR A 136 -2.41 -5.72 16.69
N VAL A 137 -1.42 -6.59 16.49
CA VAL A 137 -0.01 -6.24 16.36
C VAL A 137 0.34 -6.36 14.87
N PRO A 138 0.89 -5.31 14.24
CA PRO A 138 1.41 -5.41 12.88
C PRO A 138 2.36 -6.61 12.82
N PRO A 139 2.29 -7.43 11.77
CA PRO A 139 3.25 -8.50 11.65
C PRO A 139 4.67 -7.98 11.73
N PRO A 140 5.59 -8.69 12.42
CA PRO A 140 6.99 -8.31 12.37
C PRO A 140 7.47 -8.42 10.92
N GLU A 141 7.84 -7.28 10.36
CA GLU A 141 8.52 -7.19 9.07
C GLU A 141 10.00 -7.50 9.29
N ILE A 142 10.52 -8.44 8.51
CA ILE A 142 11.93 -8.81 8.54
C ILE A 142 12.54 -8.22 7.28
N SER A 143 13.35 -7.18 7.44
CA SER A 143 14.13 -6.67 6.32
C SER A 143 15.23 -7.69 5.96
N VAL A 144 15.33 -8.02 4.67
CA VAL A 144 16.44 -8.84 4.17
C VAL A 144 17.76 -8.07 4.23
N GLU A 145 17.70 -6.74 4.10
CA GLU A 145 18.84 -5.84 4.29
C GLU A 145 19.38 -5.96 5.71
N ASP A 146 18.54 -5.90 6.74
CA ASP A 146 19.00 -5.98 8.13
C ASP A 146 19.69 -7.31 8.44
N VAL A 147 19.18 -8.41 7.87
CA VAL A 147 19.80 -9.73 8.01
C VAL A 147 21.17 -9.77 7.33
N THR A 148 21.28 -9.21 6.12
CA THR A 148 22.53 -9.16 5.37
C THR A 148 23.54 -8.24 6.05
N SER A 149 23.11 -7.04 6.45
CA SER A 149 23.89 -6.05 7.18
C SER A 149 24.40 -6.57 8.51
N TYR A 150 23.60 -7.36 9.24
CA TYR A 150 24.06 -8.04 10.45
C TYR A 150 25.19 -9.01 10.14
N ILE A 151 25.04 -9.87 9.12
CA ILE A 151 26.08 -10.83 8.73
C ILE A 151 27.36 -10.09 8.28
N SER A 152 27.23 -9.04 7.47
CA SER A 152 28.37 -8.22 7.02
C SER A 152 29.04 -7.50 8.17
N PHE A 153 28.28 -6.93 9.12
CA PHE A 153 28.84 -6.32 10.34
C PHE A 153 29.68 -7.33 11.13
N MET A 154 29.17 -8.54 11.32
CA MET A 154 29.88 -9.58 12.07
C MET A 154 31.20 -9.99 11.39
N ARG A 155 31.22 -10.06 10.06
CA ARG A 155 32.42 -10.43 9.30
C ARG A 155 33.42 -9.29 9.16
N GLU A 156 32.95 -8.08 8.85
CA GLU A 156 33.79 -6.95 8.44
C GLU A 156 34.15 -6.01 9.59
N ARG A 157 33.22 -5.77 10.52
CA ARG A 157 33.42 -4.83 11.63
C ARG A 157 33.83 -5.52 12.91
N ALA A 158 33.15 -6.63 13.26
CA ALA A 158 33.54 -7.45 14.40
C ALA A 158 34.71 -8.39 14.07
N ASN A 159 35.13 -8.46 12.80
CA ASN A 159 36.26 -9.25 12.30
C ASN A 159 36.18 -10.73 12.71
N ILE A 160 34.98 -11.30 12.73
CA ILE A 160 34.76 -12.71 13.03
C ILE A 160 35.06 -13.52 11.78
N THR A 161 36.27 -14.08 11.73
CA THR A 161 36.75 -14.88 10.60
C THR A 161 36.87 -16.37 10.92
N ASP A 162 36.83 -16.74 12.21
CA ASP A 162 36.89 -18.13 12.64
C ASP A 162 35.58 -18.88 12.34
N GLN A 163 35.72 -20.12 11.85
CA GLN A 163 34.59 -20.94 11.41
C GLN A 163 33.66 -21.32 12.57
N SER A 164 34.20 -21.52 13.79
CA SER A 164 33.40 -21.85 14.97
C SER A 164 32.58 -20.64 15.44
N ALA A 165 33.19 -19.46 15.44
CA ALA A 165 32.51 -18.21 15.79
C ALA A 165 31.44 -17.85 14.76
N LEU A 166 31.70 -18.04 13.46
CA LEU A 166 30.69 -17.85 12.42
C LEU A 166 29.50 -18.82 12.59
N ALA A 167 29.78 -20.09 12.91
CA ALA A 167 28.73 -21.07 13.18
C ALA A 167 27.86 -20.68 14.39
N GLN A 168 28.46 -20.08 15.43
CA GLN A 168 27.71 -19.55 16.58
C GLN A 168 26.81 -18.37 16.20
N VAL A 169 27.31 -17.42 15.41
CA VAL A 169 26.52 -16.27 14.93
C VAL A 169 25.34 -16.73 14.09
N VAL A 170 25.57 -17.66 13.16
CA VAL A 170 24.50 -18.23 12.33
C VAL A 170 23.49 -19.00 13.18
N SER A 171 23.95 -19.76 14.18
CA SER A 171 23.07 -20.48 15.12
C SER A 171 22.20 -19.54 15.94
N GLN A 172 22.76 -18.43 16.45
CA GLN A 172 22.01 -17.38 17.15
C GLN A 172 20.99 -16.69 16.22
N LEU A 173 21.39 -16.34 15.00
CA LEU A 173 20.48 -15.75 14.04
C LEU A 173 19.34 -16.73 13.69
N ALA A 174 19.65 -18.01 13.50
CA ALA A 174 18.68 -19.06 13.22
C ALA A 174 17.76 -19.36 14.41
N SER A 175 18.20 -19.18 15.66
CA SER A 175 17.32 -19.34 16.82
C SER A 175 16.30 -18.21 16.93
N HIS A 176 16.65 -16.99 16.50
CA HIS A 176 15.74 -15.84 16.50
C HIS A 176 14.82 -15.78 15.27
N LEU A 177 15.35 -16.03 14.08
CA LEU A 177 14.58 -15.93 12.83
C LEU A 177 14.00 -17.26 12.37
N THR A 178 14.47 -18.40 12.87
CA THR A 178 14.22 -19.77 12.38
C THR A 178 14.88 -20.07 11.02
N PRO A 179 15.32 -21.33 10.77
CA PRO A 179 15.89 -21.72 9.48
C PRO A 179 14.96 -21.51 8.27
N LEU A 180 13.65 -21.70 8.43
CA LEU A 180 12.67 -21.52 7.35
C LEU A 180 12.59 -20.07 6.88
N THR A 181 12.65 -19.12 7.83
CA THR A 181 12.68 -17.69 7.51
C THR A 181 13.97 -17.31 6.81
N LEU A 182 15.14 -17.77 7.29
CA LEU A 182 16.42 -17.53 6.62
C LEU A 182 16.44 -18.10 5.19
N GLY A 183 15.85 -19.28 4.99
CA GLY A 183 15.63 -19.84 3.66
C GLY A 183 14.72 -18.96 2.80
N SER A 184 13.68 -18.35 3.38
CA SER A 184 12.79 -17.41 2.69
C SER A 184 13.50 -16.11 2.30
N VAL A 185 14.32 -15.55 3.21
CA VAL A 185 15.18 -14.38 2.97
C VAL A 185 16.04 -14.62 1.73
N ASN A 186 16.80 -15.71 1.71
CA ASN A 186 17.69 -16.03 0.60
C ASN A 186 16.95 -16.24 -0.73
N ARG A 187 15.77 -16.87 -0.69
CA ARG A 187 14.93 -17.05 -1.89
C ARG A 187 14.42 -15.72 -2.43
N GLN A 188 13.93 -14.82 -1.58
CA GLN A 188 13.45 -13.51 -2.02
C GLN A 188 14.58 -12.66 -2.59
N TYR A 189 15.73 -12.64 -1.91
CA TYR A 189 16.95 -11.99 -2.40
C TYR A 189 17.34 -12.48 -3.81
N SER A 190 17.42 -13.81 -3.97
CA SER A 190 17.74 -14.43 -5.26
C SER A 190 16.69 -14.12 -6.34
N HIS A 191 15.41 -14.09 -5.96
CA HIS A 191 14.30 -13.82 -6.86
C HIS A 191 14.35 -12.39 -7.42
N ILE A 192 14.56 -11.38 -6.58
CA ILE A 192 14.63 -9.97 -7.00
C ILE A 192 15.78 -9.77 -7.98
N ARG A 193 16.97 -10.32 -7.69
CA ARG A 193 18.12 -10.24 -8.60
C ARG A 193 17.84 -10.90 -9.95
N LEU A 194 17.17 -12.05 -9.94
CA LEU A 194 16.75 -12.72 -11.18
C LEU A 194 15.77 -11.86 -11.98
N VAL A 195 14.76 -11.29 -11.32
CA VAL A 195 13.75 -10.47 -11.98
C VAL A 195 14.37 -9.17 -12.50
N ALA A 196 15.20 -8.48 -11.72
CA ALA A 196 15.93 -7.29 -12.14
C ALA A 196 16.82 -7.57 -13.37
N ARG A 197 17.55 -8.69 -13.37
CA ARG A 197 18.33 -9.13 -14.53
C ARG A 197 17.45 -9.33 -15.77
N LYS A 198 16.33 -10.03 -15.62
CA LYS A 198 15.37 -10.24 -16.72
C LYS A 198 14.82 -8.93 -17.26
N LEU A 199 14.45 -7.99 -16.39
CA LEU A 199 13.98 -6.65 -16.78
C LEU A 199 15.05 -5.89 -17.58
N LEU A 200 16.27 -5.81 -17.04
CA LEU A 200 17.39 -5.12 -17.70
C LEU A 200 17.75 -5.73 -19.07
N THR A 201 17.62 -7.05 -19.23
CA THR A 201 17.95 -7.77 -20.48
C THR A 201 16.79 -7.85 -21.48
N SER A 202 15.55 -7.58 -21.02
CA SER A 202 14.36 -7.49 -21.86
C SER A 202 14.29 -6.22 -22.72
N ARG A 203 15.13 -5.24 -22.43
CA ARG A 203 15.23 -4.00 -23.19
C ARG A 203 15.63 -4.24 -24.64
N LYS A 204 15.24 -3.28 -25.48
CA LYS A 204 15.55 -3.23 -26.90
C LYS A 204 17.05 -3.10 -27.12
N GLU A 205 17.69 -2.16 -26.43
CA GLU A 205 19.14 -2.03 -26.40
C GLU A 205 19.73 -3.03 -25.41
N LYS A 206 20.68 -3.85 -25.88
CA LYS A 206 21.33 -4.86 -25.04
C LYS A 206 22.42 -4.23 -24.19
N ILE A 207 22.40 -4.59 -22.91
CA ILE A 207 23.40 -4.15 -21.94
C ILE A 207 24.37 -5.30 -21.71
N GLU A 208 25.65 -4.98 -21.63
CA GLU A 208 26.70 -5.93 -21.29
C GLU A 208 26.46 -6.55 -19.91
N GLU A 209 26.68 -7.87 -19.80
CA GLU A 209 26.37 -8.64 -18.59
C GLU A 209 27.10 -8.13 -17.34
N GLY A 210 28.35 -7.64 -17.49
CA GLY A 210 29.11 -7.01 -16.40
C GLY A 210 28.39 -5.79 -15.83
N ARG A 211 27.90 -4.90 -16.72
CA ARG A 211 27.15 -3.70 -16.34
C ARG A 211 25.78 -4.04 -15.74
N VAL A 212 25.10 -5.09 -16.22
CA VAL A 212 23.88 -5.61 -15.59
C VAL A 212 24.17 -6.04 -14.14
N GLY A 213 25.29 -6.73 -13.91
CA GLY A 213 25.74 -7.09 -12.57
C GLY A 213 25.94 -5.88 -11.65
N THR A 214 26.66 -4.86 -12.11
CA THR A 214 26.93 -3.64 -11.35
C THR A 214 25.66 -2.87 -10.98
N ILE A 215 24.70 -2.75 -11.91
CA ILE A 215 23.43 -2.07 -11.65
C ILE A 215 22.65 -2.80 -10.55
N ILE A 216 22.54 -4.13 -10.65
CA ILE A 216 21.80 -4.93 -9.68
C ILE A 216 22.46 -4.82 -8.30
N GLU A 217 23.78 -4.98 -8.23
CA GLU A 217 24.52 -4.85 -6.96
C GLU A 217 24.35 -3.46 -6.35
N ALA A 218 24.40 -2.39 -7.17
CA ALA A 218 24.17 -1.05 -6.68
C ALA A 218 22.77 -0.89 -6.08
N LEU A 219 21.74 -1.41 -6.74
CA LEU A 219 20.34 -1.28 -6.33
C LEU A 219 19.90 -2.26 -5.23
N THR A 220 20.74 -3.24 -4.86
CA THR A 220 20.43 -4.23 -3.80
C THR A 220 21.41 -4.28 -2.63
N GLU A 221 22.61 -3.71 -2.75
CA GLU A 221 23.68 -3.93 -1.75
C GLU A 221 24.40 -2.64 -1.33
N LYS A 222 24.47 -1.61 -2.19
CA LYS A 222 25.32 -0.43 -1.95
C LYS A 222 24.58 0.79 -1.41
N MET A 223 23.26 0.73 -1.36
CA MET A 223 22.43 1.82 -0.86
C MET A 223 21.96 1.44 0.53
N TYR A 224 22.77 1.81 1.54
CA TYR A 224 22.67 1.46 2.97
C TYR A 224 21.36 1.87 3.68
N SER A 225 20.32 2.21 2.93
CA SER A 225 18.98 2.47 3.41
C SER A 225 17.96 2.28 2.29
N HIS A 226 16.91 1.50 2.55
CA HIS A 226 15.71 1.43 1.72
C HIS A 226 15.08 2.80 1.38
N GLY A 227 15.33 3.84 2.20
CA GLY A 227 14.84 5.20 1.97
C GLY A 227 15.73 6.06 1.05
N HIS A 228 16.83 5.50 0.52
CA HIS A 228 17.74 6.24 -0.35
C HIS A 228 17.05 6.63 -1.67
N ALA A 229 16.95 7.94 -1.90
CA ALA A 229 16.34 8.48 -3.10
C ALA A 229 17.39 8.62 -4.21
N ILE A 230 17.25 7.84 -5.28
CA ILE A 230 18.13 7.86 -6.45
C ILE A 230 17.57 8.88 -7.45
N GLY A 231 18.16 10.07 -7.48
CA GLY A 231 17.81 11.12 -8.42
C GLY A 231 18.30 10.84 -9.84
N ARG A 232 17.87 11.65 -10.82
CA ARG A 232 18.21 11.47 -12.25
C ARG A 232 19.72 11.46 -12.55
N MET A 233 20.52 12.24 -11.82
CA MET A 233 21.99 12.26 -12.01
C MET A 233 22.61 10.93 -11.57
N GLU A 234 22.29 10.49 -10.36
CA GLU A 234 22.74 9.21 -9.81
C GLU A 234 22.25 8.04 -10.66
N ALA A 235 20.98 8.04 -11.11
CA ALA A 235 20.46 7.03 -12.02
C ALA A 235 21.24 6.97 -13.35
N THR A 236 21.69 8.12 -13.87
CA THR A 236 22.56 8.20 -15.06
C THR A 236 23.94 7.63 -14.78
N GLU A 237 24.53 7.95 -13.63
CA GLU A 237 25.85 7.45 -13.18
C GLU A 237 25.85 5.92 -12.95
N LEU A 238 24.74 5.38 -12.43
CA LEU A 238 24.49 3.93 -12.36
C LEU A 238 24.39 3.28 -13.74
N GLY A 239 24.19 4.08 -14.79
CA GLY A 239 24.16 3.62 -16.16
C GLY A 239 22.77 3.21 -16.65
N LEU A 240 21.71 3.70 -16.02
CA LEU A 240 20.33 3.58 -16.51
C LEU A 240 20.08 4.53 -17.70
N PRO A 241 19.15 4.19 -18.61
CA PRO A 241 18.86 5.00 -19.80
C PRO A 241 17.96 6.20 -19.47
N VAL A 242 18.48 7.13 -18.67
CA VAL A 242 17.76 8.32 -18.23
C VAL A 242 17.67 9.35 -19.35
N ASP A 243 16.47 9.89 -19.56
CA ASP A 243 16.18 10.98 -20.49
C ASP A 243 15.64 12.18 -19.71
N ASN A 244 16.22 13.37 -19.92
CA ASN A 244 15.78 14.58 -19.25
C ASN A 244 14.73 15.27 -20.13
N PRO A 245 13.50 15.48 -19.65
CA PRO A 245 12.50 16.21 -20.41
C PRO A 245 12.94 17.66 -20.62
N ASP A 246 12.57 18.24 -21.78
CA ASP A 246 12.66 19.69 -21.95
C ASP A 246 11.63 20.42 -21.06
N GLU A 247 11.72 21.75 -21.00
CA GLU A 247 10.90 22.55 -20.09
C GLU A 247 9.39 22.38 -20.33
N ASN A 248 8.97 22.17 -21.58
CA ASN A 248 7.56 22.01 -21.93
C ASN A 248 7.05 20.64 -21.48
N LEU A 249 7.77 19.57 -21.83
CA LEU A 249 7.41 18.22 -21.41
C LEU A 249 7.46 18.08 -19.89
N GLU A 250 8.44 18.72 -19.23
CA GLU A 250 8.55 18.71 -17.77
C GLU A 250 7.33 19.37 -17.10
N ALA A 251 6.88 20.53 -17.62
CA ALA A 251 5.67 21.18 -17.13
C ALA A 251 4.42 20.31 -17.34
N LEU A 252 4.28 19.64 -18.50
CA LEU A 252 3.17 18.73 -18.75
C LEU A 252 3.15 17.52 -17.81
N ILE A 253 4.32 16.91 -17.57
CA ILE A 253 4.48 15.78 -16.64
C ILE A 253 4.12 16.21 -15.21
N TRP A 254 4.59 17.38 -14.78
CA TRP A 254 4.32 17.90 -13.44
C TRP A 254 2.85 18.25 -13.25
N ASN A 255 2.24 18.97 -14.20
CA ASN A 255 0.82 19.31 -14.14
C ASN A 255 -0.05 18.04 -14.09
N LEU A 256 0.28 17.01 -14.89
CA LEU A 256 -0.46 15.75 -14.84
C LEU A 256 -0.31 15.04 -13.48
N TYR A 257 0.86 15.12 -12.85
CA TYR A 257 1.04 14.62 -11.49
C TYR A 257 0.14 15.34 -10.49
N GLN A 258 0.09 16.67 -10.55
CA GLN A 258 -0.73 17.48 -9.63
C GLN A 258 -2.22 17.18 -9.76
N GLU A 259 -2.70 16.88 -10.96
CA GLU A 259 -4.09 16.46 -11.17
C GLU A 259 -4.42 15.14 -10.45
N TYR A 260 -3.51 14.16 -10.47
CA TYR A 260 -3.69 12.90 -9.74
C TYR A 260 -3.45 13.07 -8.23
N GLU A 261 -2.51 13.93 -7.84
CA GLU A 261 -2.28 14.30 -6.44
C GLU A 261 -3.55 14.87 -5.81
N HIS A 262 -4.23 15.78 -6.51
CA HIS A 262 -5.50 16.35 -6.08
C HIS A 262 -6.62 15.29 -6.09
N LEU A 263 -6.74 14.47 -7.13
CA LEU A 263 -7.78 13.44 -7.21
C LEU A 263 -7.67 12.41 -6.08
N LEU A 264 -6.44 12.03 -5.70
CA LEU A 264 -6.18 11.09 -4.60
C LEU A 264 -5.98 11.79 -3.24
N GLN A 265 -6.08 13.12 -3.18
CA GLN A 265 -5.95 13.94 -1.97
C GLN A 265 -4.67 13.63 -1.18
N LEU A 266 -3.54 13.46 -1.86
CA LEU A 266 -2.29 12.98 -1.23
C LEU A 266 -1.75 13.94 -0.17
N THR A 267 -2.05 15.24 -0.29
CA THR A 267 -1.62 16.30 0.62
C THR A 267 -2.59 16.55 1.78
N GLU A 268 -3.73 15.86 1.81
CA GLU A 268 -4.77 16.00 2.84
C GLU A 268 -4.86 14.69 3.66
N PRO A 269 -3.92 14.43 4.58
CA PRO A 269 -3.97 13.21 5.39
C PRO A 269 -5.26 13.16 6.22
N ILE A 270 -5.79 11.96 6.40
CA ILE A 270 -6.95 11.72 7.27
C ILE A 270 -6.44 11.49 8.69
N ASP A 271 -6.83 12.36 9.61
CA ASP A 271 -6.64 12.15 11.04
C ASP A 271 -7.92 11.51 11.64
N PRO A 272 -7.88 10.21 12.01
CA PRO A 272 -9.03 9.53 12.58
C PRO A 272 -9.54 10.18 13.88
N GLU A 273 -8.64 10.75 14.69
CA GLU A 273 -9.00 11.38 15.95
C GLU A 273 -9.76 12.68 15.72
N GLU A 274 -9.28 13.50 14.79
CA GLU A 274 -9.96 14.72 14.37
C GLU A 274 -11.38 14.44 13.85
N LEU A 275 -11.54 13.43 12.99
CA LEU A 275 -12.86 13.04 12.45
C LEU A 275 -13.84 12.63 13.54
N LEU A 276 -13.41 11.76 14.47
CA LEU A 276 -14.27 11.25 15.54
C LEU A 276 -14.60 12.32 16.59
N ILE A 277 -13.67 13.23 16.89
CA ILE A 277 -13.88 14.34 17.84
C ILE A 277 -14.83 15.38 17.25
N ARG A 278 -14.57 15.88 16.04
CA ARG A 278 -15.36 16.95 15.41
C ARG A 278 -16.83 16.57 15.27
N GLU A 279 -17.08 15.31 14.92
CA GLU A 279 -18.43 14.79 14.71
C GLU A 279 -19.06 14.22 15.99
N ASN A 280 -18.30 14.16 17.10
CA ASN A 280 -18.69 13.52 18.36
C ASN A 280 -19.25 12.09 18.15
N LYS A 281 -18.58 11.30 17.30
CA LYS A 281 -18.99 9.93 16.95
C LYS A 281 -18.10 8.88 17.61
N GLU A 282 -18.68 7.73 17.94
CA GLU A 282 -17.92 6.54 18.36
C GLU A 282 -17.31 5.79 17.15
N GLU A 283 -17.95 5.92 15.99
CA GLU A 283 -17.60 5.26 14.75
C GLU A 283 -17.81 6.22 13.56
N TYR A 284 -16.89 6.19 12.60
CA TYR A 284 -16.95 6.99 11.38
C TYR A 284 -16.67 6.09 10.17
N ALA A 285 -17.62 6.02 9.24
CA ALA A 285 -17.48 5.29 7.98
C ALA A 285 -17.05 6.26 6.87
N ILE A 286 -16.08 5.82 6.07
CA ILE A 286 -15.62 6.49 4.86
C ILE A 286 -15.79 5.51 3.71
N ASP A 287 -16.63 5.87 2.74
CA ASP A 287 -16.89 5.05 1.56
C ASP A 287 -16.07 5.54 0.37
N ASP A 288 -15.75 4.61 -0.54
CA ASP A 288 -15.15 4.85 -1.84
C ASP A 288 -13.85 5.70 -1.82
N ILE A 289 -12.97 5.44 -0.85
CA ILE A 289 -11.67 6.10 -0.75
C ILE A 289 -10.82 5.69 -1.96
N PRO A 290 -10.44 6.62 -2.86
CA PRO A 290 -9.64 6.30 -4.02
C PRO A 290 -8.18 6.14 -3.63
N LEU A 291 -7.55 5.02 -4.00
CA LEU A 291 -6.17 4.74 -3.65
C LEU A 291 -5.24 4.52 -4.85
N ALA A 292 -5.75 4.05 -5.99
CA ALA A 292 -4.92 3.87 -7.17
C ALA A 292 -5.72 4.11 -8.46
N ILE A 293 -5.02 4.49 -9.51
CA ILE A 293 -5.59 4.86 -10.81
C ILE A 293 -4.82 4.16 -11.91
N VAL A 294 -5.57 3.61 -12.86
CA VAL A 294 -5.09 3.27 -14.20
C VAL A 294 -5.89 4.11 -15.19
N GLU A 295 -5.23 4.95 -15.98
CA GLU A 295 -5.91 5.86 -16.91
C GLU A 295 -5.23 5.85 -18.29
N THR A 296 -6.07 5.81 -19.32
CA THR A 296 -5.69 6.06 -20.72
C THR A 296 -6.77 6.96 -21.34
N ILE A 297 -6.53 7.53 -22.52
CA ILE A 297 -7.56 8.33 -23.21
C ILE A 297 -8.94 7.64 -23.27
N PRO A 298 -9.07 6.34 -23.63
CA PRO A 298 -10.37 5.71 -23.72
C PRO A 298 -10.98 5.27 -22.38
N LYS A 299 -10.20 5.14 -21.29
CA LYS A 299 -10.66 4.39 -20.11
C LYS A 299 -10.07 4.94 -18.81
N LEU A 300 -10.84 4.88 -17.74
CA LEU A 300 -10.38 5.14 -16.37
C LEU A 300 -10.82 3.99 -15.45
N ASN A 301 -9.86 3.40 -14.75
CA ASN A 301 -10.09 2.47 -13.67
C ASN A 301 -9.51 3.03 -12.38
N MET A 302 -10.27 2.97 -11.28
CA MET A 302 -9.86 3.44 -9.96
C MET A 302 -10.04 2.32 -8.94
N PHE A 303 -9.03 2.10 -8.12
CA PHE A 303 -9.10 1.19 -6.98
C PHE A 303 -9.61 1.96 -5.77
N GLU A 304 -10.71 1.48 -5.19
CA GLU A 304 -11.39 2.12 -4.07
C GLU A 304 -11.55 1.14 -2.91
N ILE A 305 -11.48 1.64 -1.69
CA ILE A 305 -11.77 0.89 -0.46
C ILE A 305 -12.81 1.63 0.38
N ASN A 306 -13.45 0.91 1.29
CA ASN A 306 -14.23 1.51 2.38
C ASN A 306 -13.47 1.31 3.69
N SER A 307 -13.64 2.24 4.63
CA SER A 307 -13.04 2.15 5.96
C SER A 307 -14.02 2.53 7.05
N ILE A 308 -14.00 1.77 8.15
CA ILE A 308 -14.68 2.10 9.39
C ILE A 308 -13.61 2.40 10.44
N LEU A 309 -13.66 3.60 11.01
CA LEU A 309 -12.80 4.07 12.09
C LEU A 309 -13.59 4.07 13.39
N ARG A 310 -13.10 3.40 14.43
CA ARG A 310 -13.79 3.25 15.72
C ARG A 310 -12.87 3.55 16.90
N ARG A 311 -13.41 4.17 17.94
CA ARG A 311 -12.68 4.35 19.21
C ARG A 311 -12.45 3.00 19.89
N LYS A 312 -11.17 2.66 20.11
CA LYS A 312 -10.78 1.47 20.87
C LYS A 312 -10.84 1.79 22.35
N ARG A 313 -11.71 1.07 23.08
CA ARG A 313 -11.90 1.24 24.52
C ARG A 313 -11.29 0.08 25.29
N GLN A 314 -10.64 0.37 26.42
CA GLN A 314 -10.08 -0.66 27.29
C GLN A 314 -11.16 -1.16 28.25
N VAL A 315 -11.86 -2.21 27.82
CA VAL A 315 -12.86 -2.88 28.66
C VAL A 315 -12.14 -3.82 29.63
N PRO A 316 -12.45 -3.79 30.93
CA PRO A 316 -11.94 -4.78 31.89
C PRO A 316 -12.25 -6.22 31.42
N PRO A 317 -11.30 -7.17 31.48
CA PRO A 317 -11.46 -8.51 30.90
C PRO A 317 -12.48 -9.39 31.63
N ASN A 318 -12.87 -9.04 32.86
CA ASN A 318 -13.96 -9.67 33.62
C ASN A 318 -14.54 -8.62 34.59
N PRO A 319 -15.47 -7.76 34.15
CA PRO A 319 -16.13 -6.87 35.08
C PRO A 319 -17.03 -7.73 35.99
N GLN A 320 -16.67 -7.87 37.27
CA GLN A 320 -17.54 -8.49 38.27
C GLN A 320 -18.69 -7.53 38.57
N ILE A 321 -19.75 -7.61 37.77
CA ILE A 321 -20.93 -6.76 37.87
C ILE A 321 -21.85 -7.36 38.96
N ASN A 322 -21.55 -7.08 40.23
CA ASN A 322 -22.45 -7.38 41.35
C ASN A 322 -23.50 -6.27 41.45
N VAL A 323 -24.55 -6.36 40.63
CA VAL A 323 -25.64 -5.37 40.65
C VAL A 323 -26.77 -5.92 41.52
N ASN A 324 -26.86 -5.43 42.75
CA ASN A 324 -27.96 -5.74 43.65
C ASN A 324 -29.03 -4.63 43.53
N VAL A 325 -29.92 -4.75 42.53
CA VAL A 325 -31.06 -3.84 42.43
C VAL A 325 -32.20 -4.37 43.29
N ASN A 326 -32.42 -3.76 44.45
CA ASN A 326 -33.58 -4.05 45.27
C ASN A 326 -34.79 -3.34 44.67
N LEU A 327 -35.39 -3.95 43.66
CA LEU A 327 -36.61 -3.47 43.01
C LEU A 327 -37.79 -3.65 43.99
N GLY A 328 -38.11 -2.60 44.73
CA GLY A 328 -39.28 -2.55 45.61
C GLY A 328 -40.57 -2.21 44.85
N LEU A 329 -41.72 -2.55 45.42
CA LEU A 329 -42.99 -2.01 44.96
C LEU A 329 -43.01 -0.48 45.14
N PRO A 330 -43.66 0.28 44.23
CA PRO A 330 -43.87 1.71 44.39
C PRO A 330 -44.44 2.06 45.77
N PRO A 331 -44.05 3.20 46.36
CA PRO A 331 -44.54 3.60 47.68
C PRO A 331 -46.08 3.68 47.70
N GLY A 332 -46.70 2.99 48.65
CA GLY A 332 -48.16 2.93 48.83
C GLY A 332 -48.83 1.62 48.42
N ILE A 333 -48.09 0.64 47.88
CA ILE A 333 -48.62 -0.69 47.53
C ILE A 333 -48.26 -1.69 48.63
N ASP A 334 -49.28 -2.26 49.28
CA ASP A 334 -49.11 -3.35 50.24
C ASP A 334 -49.09 -4.70 49.51
N PRO A 335 -47.95 -5.44 49.52
CA PRO A 335 -47.81 -6.70 48.81
C PRO A 335 -48.83 -7.76 49.24
N THR A 336 -49.34 -7.68 50.46
CA THR A 336 -50.31 -8.64 51.01
C THR A 336 -51.74 -8.42 50.51
N LYS A 337 -52.02 -7.26 49.91
CA LYS A 337 -53.35 -6.89 49.37
C LYS A 337 -53.46 -7.08 47.86
N LEU A 338 -52.41 -7.56 47.21
CA LEU A 338 -52.39 -7.79 45.77
C LEU A 338 -52.98 -9.16 45.40
N PRO A 339 -53.80 -9.25 44.35
CA PRO A 339 -54.26 -10.53 43.80
C PRO A 339 -53.10 -11.46 43.44
N GLN A 340 -53.24 -12.77 43.66
CA GLN A 340 -52.16 -13.75 43.40
C GLN A 340 -51.66 -13.75 41.94
N ASN A 341 -52.56 -13.54 40.97
CA ASN A 341 -52.21 -13.39 39.56
C ASN A 341 -51.34 -12.15 39.31
N PHE A 342 -51.58 -11.05 40.04
CA PHE A 342 -50.76 -9.84 39.93
C PHE A 342 -49.38 -10.03 40.55
N GLN A 343 -49.29 -10.74 41.68
CA GLN A 343 -48.01 -11.09 42.31
C GLN A 343 -47.12 -11.94 41.38
N GLN A 344 -47.70 -12.90 40.66
CA GLN A 344 -46.97 -13.72 39.68
C GLN A 344 -46.44 -12.90 38.50
N ILE A 345 -47.25 -11.98 37.96
CA ILE A 345 -46.83 -11.08 36.87
C ILE A 345 -45.67 -10.18 37.32
N VAL A 346 -45.76 -9.60 38.53
CA VAL A 346 -44.69 -8.77 39.08
C VAL A 346 -43.40 -9.57 39.26
N GLN A 347 -43.46 -10.79 39.81
CA GLN A 347 -42.27 -11.65 39.95
C GLN A 347 -41.65 -12.03 38.60
N GLN A 348 -42.47 -12.31 37.59
CA GLN A 348 -41.99 -12.65 36.25
C GLN A 348 -41.30 -11.46 35.58
N LEU A 349 -41.88 -10.26 35.68
CA LEU A 349 -41.30 -9.02 35.16
C LEU A 349 -39.97 -8.68 35.87
N MET A 350 -39.94 -8.86 37.19
CA MET A 350 -38.76 -8.67 38.02
C MET A 350 -37.63 -9.63 37.64
N GLY A 351 -37.95 -10.90 37.36
CA GLY A 351 -36.98 -11.88 36.87
C GLY A 351 -36.40 -11.50 35.50
N GLN A 352 -37.24 -11.00 34.59
CA GLN A 352 -36.78 -10.52 33.28
C GLN A 352 -35.85 -9.30 33.41
N ILE A 353 -36.21 -8.33 34.26
CA ILE A 353 -35.37 -7.15 34.51
C ILE A 353 -34.03 -7.55 35.14
N ALA A 354 -34.04 -8.46 36.13
CA ALA A 354 -32.84 -8.96 36.77
C ALA A 354 -31.87 -9.66 35.78
N GLN A 355 -32.41 -10.33 34.75
CA GLN A 355 -31.61 -10.95 33.69
C GLN A 355 -31.07 -9.94 32.67
N ALA A 356 -31.78 -8.83 32.41
CA ALA A 356 -31.37 -7.79 31.47
C ALA A 356 -30.33 -6.81 32.04
N ILE A 357 -30.37 -6.54 33.36
CA ILE A 357 -29.50 -5.57 34.04
C ILE A 357 -28.00 -5.83 33.80
N PRO A 358 -27.47 -7.07 33.93
CA PRO A 358 -26.06 -7.34 33.66
C PRO A 358 -25.63 -6.93 32.25
N GLN A 359 -26.48 -7.17 31.24
CA GLN A 359 -26.19 -6.80 29.85
C GLN A 359 -26.18 -5.28 29.66
N ILE A 360 -27.14 -4.57 30.26
CA ILE A 360 -27.21 -3.10 30.19
C ILE A 360 -25.99 -2.47 30.87
N VAL A 361 -25.63 -2.96 32.06
CA VAL A 361 -24.46 -2.46 32.79
C VAL A 361 -23.18 -2.79 32.05
N GLN A 362 -23.07 -3.97 31.43
CA GLN A 362 -21.94 -4.33 30.59
C GLN A 362 -21.82 -3.39 29.38
N GLN A 363 -22.92 -3.08 28.69
CA GLN A 363 -22.93 -2.14 27.55
C GLN A 363 -22.50 -0.73 27.97
N GLU A 364 -23.01 -0.23 29.10
CA GLU A 364 -22.68 1.10 29.60
C GLU A 364 -21.23 1.15 30.12
N LEU A 365 -20.73 0.08 30.74
CA LEU A 365 -19.33 -0.05 31.17
C LEU A 365 -18.38 -0.04 29.96
N VAL A 366 -18.73 -0.72 28.88
CA VAL A 366 -17.98 -0.63 27.60
C VAL A 366 -17.99 0.80 27.07
N ARG A 367 -19.14 1.48 27.08
CA ARG A 367 -19.28 2.87 26.59
C ARG A 367 -18.50 3.88 27.42
N GLN A 368 -18.41 3.69 28.73
CA GLN A 368 -17.70 4.60 29.65
C GLN A 368 -16.22 4.23 29.85
N SER A 369 -15.80 3.05 29.37
CA SER A 369 -14.40 2.61 29.46
C SER A 369 -13.45 3.61 28.76
N PRO A 370 -12.24 3.84 29.30
CA PRO A 370 -11.31 4.80 28.74
C PRO A 370 -10.94 4.45 27.30
N ILE A 371 -10.86 5.48 26.46
CA ILE A 371 -10.38 5.35 25.08
C ILE A 371 -8.87 5.18 25.15
N VAL A 372 -8.36 4.09 24.55
CA VAL A 372 -6.93 3.76 24.52
C VAL A 372 -6.34 3.85 23.11
N GLY A 373 -7.15 4.22 22.11
CA GLY A 373 -6.72 4.48 20.75
C GLY A 373 -7.88 4.44 19.76
N ILE A 374 -7.55 4.33 18.48
CA ILE A 374 -8.50 4.19 17.38
C ILE A 374 -8.15 2.92 16.62
N GLU A 375 -9.15 2.10 16.32
CA GLU A 375 -9.03 0.96 15.42
C GLU A 375 -9.67 1.30 14.08
N GLY A 376 -9.02 0.88 13.00
CA GLY A 376 -9.53 1.05 11.64
C GLY A 376 -9.69 -0.31 10.97
N ARG A 377 -10.83 -0.54 10.33
CA ARG A 377 -11.05 -1.70 9.47
C ARG A 377 -11.29 -1.24 8.04
N THR A 378 -10.53 -1.78 7.10
CA THR A 378 -10.71 -1.54 5.66
C THR A 378 -11.34 -2.76 4.99
N PHE A 379 -12.25 -2.54 4.04
CA PHE A 379 -12.94 -3.62 3.33
C PHE A 379 -13.41 -3.17 1.93
N GLY A 380 -13.88 -4.12 1.12
CA GLY A 380 -14.51 -3.82 -0.17
C GLY A 380 -13.56 -3.38 -1.29
N GLY A 381 -12.24 -3.51 -1.08
CA GLY A 381 -11.21 -3.12 -2.04
C GLY A 381 -11.39 -3.75 -3.42
N LYS A 382 -11.60 -2.92 -4.45
CA LYS A 382 -11.74 -3.38 -5.83
C LYS A 382 -11.46 -2.28 -6.85
N TRP A 383 -11.01 -2.69 -8.03
CA TRP A 383 -10.96 -1.85 -9.21
C TRP A 383 -12.37 -1.62 -9.78
N LYS A 384 -12.78 -0.36 -9.91
CA LYS A 384 -14.02 0.05 -10.58
C LYS A 384 -13.68 0.82 -11.85
N GLU A 385 -14.49 0.64 -12.89
CA GLU A 385 -14.43 1.49 -14.08
C GLU A 385 -15.25 2.75 -13.83
N LYS A 386 -14.70 3.91 -14.21
CA LYS A 386 -15.30 5.21 -13.96
C LYS A 386 -15.62 5.91 -15.29
N THR A 387 -16.77 6.57 -15.32
CA THR A 387 -17.25 7.40 -16.44
C THR A 387 -17.21 8.87 -16.03
N ASP A 388 -17.28 9.80 -17.00
CA ASP A 388 -17.18 11.24 -16.76
C ASP A 388 -18.26 11.80 -15.79
N GLU A 389 -19.35 11.05 -15.56
CA GLU A 389 -20.42 11.39 -14.60
C GLU A 389 -20.06 11.04 -13.14
N ASN A 390 -18.98 10.28 -12.92
CA ASN A 390 -18.66 9.66 -11.62
C ASN A 390 -17.25 10.04 -11.09
N ILE A 391 -16.67 11.16 -11.55
CA ILE A 391 -15.26 11.55 -11.30
C ILE A 391 -15.15 13.03 -10.94
#